data_AF-A0AAE5S4D0-F1
#
_entry.id   AF-A0AAE5S4D0-F1
#
_cell.length_a   1.000
_cell.length_b   1.000
_cell.length_c   1.000
_cell.angle_alpha   90.00
_cell.angle_beta   90.00
_cell.angle_gamma   90.00
#
_symmetry.space_group_name_H-M   'P 1'
#
loop_
_entity.id
_entity.type
_entity.pdbx_description
1 polymer ?
#
loop_
_entity_poly.entity_id
_entity_poly.type
_entity_poly.pdbx_seq_one_letter_code
_entity_poly.pdbx_strand_id
1 'polypeptide(L)'
;MSQSLYIDIIKKAIYAPIANTPGLDPKTASRIMTEIRTEISSETKFSDLTRKYKNISKIDLAYASFEIMRQDDIKIPEKLKENYTKEWNDNDYTYVSLNHIKLNSTLEDEIEKTSTIGELAKFLE
;
A
#
# COMPACT_ATOMS: atom_id res chain seq x y z
N MET A 1 6.84 14.56 -7.73
CA MET A 1 6.59 14.08 -6.36
C MET A 1 7.84 13.35 -5.90
N SER A 2 8.20 13.32 -4.62
CA SER A 2 9.40 12.59 -4.19
C SER A 2 9.06 11.13 -3.91
N GLN A 3 9.97 10.21 -4.28
CA GLN A 3 9.87 8.78 -3.95
C GLN A 3 9.62 8.53 -2.45
N SER A 4 10.04 9.46 -1.58
CA SER A 4 9.79 9.42 -0.13
C SER A 4 8.30 9.43 0.23
N LEU A 5 7.45 10.15 -0.51
CA LEU A 5 6.00 10.17 -0.26
C LEU A 5 5.40 8.77 -0.45
N TYR A 6 5.75 8.10 -1.53
CA TYR A 6 5.26 6.77 -1.84
C TYR A 6 5.78 5.71 -0.87
N ILE A 7 7.02 5.86 -0.39
CA ILE A 7 7.54 5.01 0.69
C ILE A 7 6.72 5.22 1.97
N ASP A 8 6.35 6.45 2.31
CA ASP A 8 5.52 6.74 3.48
C ASP A 8 4.09 6.20 3.33
N ILE A 9 3.50 6.25 2.14
CA ILE A 9 2.24 5.58 1.82
C ILE A 9 2.35 4.07 2.06
N ILE A 10 3.40 3.43 1.52
CA ILE A 10 3.61 1.99 1.69
C ILE A 10 3.80 1.63 3.17
N LYS A 11 4.51 2.46 3.95
CA LYS A 11 4.65 2.28 5.42
C LYS A 11 3.28 2.32 6.11
N LYS A 12 2.42 3.28 5.77
CA LYS A 12 1.04 3.33 6.27
C LYS A 12 0.26 2.07 5.89
N ALA A 13 0.42 1.59 4.65
CA ALA A 13 -0.24 0.39 4.14
C ALA A 13 0.20 -0.89 4.89
N ILE A 14 1.49 -1.01 5.28
CA ILE A 14 1.98 -2.11 6.11
C ILE A 14 1.38 -2.04 7.52
N TYR A 15 1.28 -0.83 8.09
CA TYR A 15 0.82 -0.65 9.47
C TYR A 15 -0.69 -0.85 9.64
N ALA A 16 -1.50 -0.41 8.67
CA ALA A 16 -2.96 -0.44 8.74
C ALA A 16 -3.58 -1.79 9.16
N PRO A 17 -3.23 -2.95 8.56
CA PRO A 17 -3.79 -4.24 8.98
C PRO A 17 -3.33 -4.64 10.40
N ILE A 18 -2.09 -4.29 10.78
CA ILE A 18 -1.54 -4.60 12.11
C ILE A 18 -2.32 -3.84 13.18
N ALA A 19 -2.54 -2.53 12.97
CA ALA A 19 -3.27 -1.67 13.90
C ALA A 19 -4.72 -2.14 14.16
N ASN A 20 -5.34 -2.80 13.18
CA ASN A 20 -6.70 -3.33 13.27
C ASN A 20 -6.77 -4.76 13.83
N THR A 21 -5.65 -5.33 14.28
CA THR A 21 -5.63 -6.68 14.87
C THR A 21 -6.40 -6.69 16.20
N PRO A 22 -7.47 -7.50 16.35
CA PRO A 22 -8.23 -7.57 17.59
C PRO A 22 -7.36 -7.96 18.78
N GLY A 23 -7.44 -7.18 19.86
CA GLY A 23 -6.68 -7.44 21.09
C GLY A 23 -5.22 -6.96 21.06
N LEU A 24 -4.77 -6.26 20.01
CA LEU A 24 -3.47 -5.60 20.00
C LEU A 24 -3.47 -4.43 20.99
N ASP A 25 -2.55 -4.45 21.95
CA ASP A 25 -2.45 -3.38 22.93
C ASP A 25 -1.81 -2.09 22.33
N PRO A 26 -2.19 -0.90 22.82
CA PRO A 26 -1.69 0.36 22.25
C PRO A 26 -0.16 0.54 22.30
N LYS A 27 0.53 -0.03 23.31
CA LYS A 27 1.99 0.09 23.42
C LYS A 27 2.68 -0.74 22.35
N THR A 28 2.19 -1.95 22.12
CA THR A 28 2.70 -2.81 21.03
C THR A 28 2.42 -2.18 19.66
N ALA A 29 1.22 -1.65 19.44
CA ALA A 29 0.89 -0.93 18.20
C ALA A 29 1.84 0.25 17.95
N SER A 30 2.06 1.09 18.99
CA SER A 30 2.99 2.22 18.91
C SER A 30 4.43 1.79 18.61
N ARG A 31 4.92 0.72 19.25
CA ARG A 31 6.26 0.18 18.97
C ARG A 31 6.40 -0.27 17.52
N ILE A 32 5.43 -1.02 17.00
CA ILE A 32 5.45 -1.48 15.61
C ILE A 32 5.41 -0.31 14.63
N MET A 33 4.59 0.71 14.91
CA MET A 33 4.55 1.93 14.09
C MET A 33 5.93 2.61 14.04
N THR A 34 6.61 2.71 15.19
CA THR A 34 7.96 3.27 15.26
C THR A 34 8.94 2.43 14.45
N GLU A 35 8.95 1.10 14.62
CA GLU A 35 9.83 0.19 13.88
C GLU A 35 9.63 0.31 12.35
N ILE A 36 8.38 0.29 11.88
CA ILE A 36 8.03 0.48 10.46
C ILE A 36 8.59 1.81 9.94
N ARG A 37 8.44 2.89 10.72
CA ARG A 37 8.88 4.23 10.32
C ARG A 37 10.40 4.32 10.20
N THR A 38 11.13 3.71 11.13
CA THR A 38 12.59 3.83 11.25
C THR A 38 13.36 2.81 10.42
N GLU A 39 12.86 1.58 10.31
CA GLU A 39 13.61 0.47 9.68
C GLU A 39 13.28 0.27 8.20
N ILE A 40 12.08 0.67 7.75
CA ILE A 40 11.70 0.52 6.34
C ILE A 40 12.26 1.69 5.52
N SER A 41 13.01 1.35 4.47
CA SER A 41 13.61 2.26 3.49
C SER A 41 13.29 1.80 2.07
N SER A 42 13.76 2.54 1.07
CA SER A 42 13.68 2.14 -0.34
C SER A 42 14.39 0.81 -0.63
N GLU A 43 15.41 0.45 0.15
CA GLU A 43 16.22 -0.75 -0.06
C GLU A 43 15.63 -1.99 0.64
N THR A 44 14.64 -1.80 1.51
CA THR A 44 14.01 -2.90 2.24
C THR A 44 13.38 -3.90 1.27
N LYS A 45 13.77 -5.16 1.37
CA LYS A 45 13.27 -6.25 0.54
C LYS A 45 11.93 -6.77 1.04
N PHE A 46 11.05 -7.17 0.12
CA PHE A 46 9.78 -7.81 0.49
C PHE A 46 9.98 -9.12 1.27
N SER A 47 11.04 -9.87 0.98
CA SER A 47 11.36 -11.11 1.70
C SER A 47 11.64 -10.88 3.19
N ASP A 48 12.26 -9.76 3.55
CA ASP A 48 12.53 -9.40 4.94
C ASP A 48 11.26 -8.97 5.67
N LEU A 49 10.39 -8.23 4.97
CA LEU A 49 9.08 -7.83 5.48
C LEU A 49 8.16 -9.04 5.71
N THR A 50 8.09 -9.97 4.75
CA THR A 50 7.31 -11.21 4.90
C THR A 50 7.82 -12.05 6.07
N ARG A 51 9.13 -12.08 6.32
CA ARG A 51 9.70 -12.76 7.49
C ARG A 51 9.30 -12.09 8.80
N LYS A 52 9.31 -10.75 8.86
CA LYS A 52 9.06 -9.96 10.08
C LYS A 52 7.57 -9.88 10.43
N TYR A 53 6.72 -9.57 9.46
CA TYR A 53 5.30 -9.26 9.69
C TYR A 53 4.34 -10.39 9.30
N LYS A 54 4.85 -11.47 8.66
CA LYS A 54 4.09 -12.61 8.10
C LYS A 54 3.09 -12.20 7.01
N ASN A 55 3.07 -12.95 5.90
CA ASN A 55 2.07 -12.84 4.83
C ASN A 55 1.86 -11.42 4.25
N ILE A 56 2.95 -10.69 3.94
CA ILE A 56 2.82 -9.48 3.13
C ILE A 56 2.66 -9.90 1.67
N SER A 57 1.44 -9.79 1.16
CA SER A 57 1.11 -9.84 -0.27
C SER A 57 1.47 -8.49 -0.89
N LYS A 58 2.31 -8.50 -1.93
CA LYS A 58 2.69 -7.26 -2.63
C LYS A 58 1.49 -6.62 -3.31
N ILE A 59 0.58 -7.48 -3.80
CA ILE A 59 -0.69 -7.09 -4.40
C ILE A 59 -1.58 -6.38 -3.38
N ASP A 60 -1.79 -6.99 -2.21
CA ASP A 60 -2.61 -6.38 -1.14
C ASP A 60 -1.99 -5.07 -0.65
N LEU A 61 -0.65 -5.02 -0.59
CA LEU A 61 0.06 -3.82 -0.20
C LEU A 61 -0.07 -2.70 -1.23
N ALA A 62 0.00 -3.01 -2.52
CA ALA A 62 -0.24 -2.05 -3.59
C ALA A 62 -1.68 -1.52 -3.52
N TYR A 63 -2.68 -2.39 -3.33
CA TYR A 63 -4.07 -1.99 -3.13
C TYR A 63 -4.27 -1.06 -1.93
N ALA A 64 -3.74 -1.44 -0.77
CA ALA A 64 -3.81 -0.61 0.43
C ALA A 64 -3.12 0.75 0.22
N SER A 65 -2.01 0.77 -0.53
CA SER A 65 -1.32 2.01 -0.89
C SER A 65 -2.19 2.92 -1.76
N PHE A 66 -2.93 2.35 -2.73
CA PHE A 66 -3.85 3.13 -3.55
C PHE A 66 -5.01 3.71 -2.76
N GLU A 67 -5.58 2.96 -1.82
CA GLU A 67 -6.64 3.48 -0.96
C GLU A 67 -6.15 4.64 -0.10
N ILE A 68 -4.92 4.57 0.40
CA ILE A 68 -4.31 5.66 1.15
C ILE A 68 -4.06 6.88 0.25
N MET A 69 -3.57 6.67 -0.98
CA MET A 69 -3.40 7.77 -1.94
C MET A 69 -4.73 8.46 -2.23
N ARG A 70 -5.81 7.69 -2.40
CA ARG A 70 -7.16 8.23 -2.59
C ARG A 70 -7.64 9.03 -1.38
N GLN A 71 -7.44 8.52 -0.16
CA GLN A 71 -7.83 9.19 1.07
C GLN A 71 -7.05 10.49 1.32
N ASP A 72 -5.78 10.51 0.92
CA ASP A 72 -4.87 11.65 1.08
C ASP A 72 -4.93 12.64 -0.12
N ASP A 73 -5.87 12.46 -1.07
CA ASP A 73 -6.00 13.25 -2.32
C ASP A 73 -4.70 13.31 -3.16
N ILE A 74 -3.98 12.20 -3.20
CA ILE A 74 -2.75 12.02 -3.96
C ILE A 74 -3.08 11.44 -5.33
N LYS A 75 -2.52 12.05 -6.38
CA LYS A 75 -2.72 11.59 -7.76
C LYS A 75 -2.34 10.11 -7.92
N ILE A 76 -3.29 9.32 -8.41
CA ILE A 76 -3.08 7.92 -8.80
C ILE A 76 -2.45 7.87 -10.21
N PRO A 77 -1.38 7.07 -10.43
CA PRO A 77 -0.78 6.88 -11.75
C PRO A 77 -1.78 6.48 -12.84
N GLU A 78 -1.64 7.06 -14.04
CA GLU A 78 -2.55 6.81 -15.18
C GLU A 78 -2.66 5.32 -15.53
N LYS A 79 -1.53 4.59 -15.50
CA LYS A 79 -1.48 3.14 -15.76
C LYS A 79 -2.38 2.31 -14.85
N LEU A 80 -2.77 2.87 -13.70
CA LEU A 80 -3.66 2.21 -12.76
C LEU A 80 -5.12 2.58 -13.03
N LYS A 81 -5.40 3.81 -13.50
CA LYS A 81 -6.75 4.35 -13.73
C LYS A 81 -7.60 3.52 -14.69
N GLU A 82 -7.00 2.85 -15.68
CA GLU A 82 -7.74 1.99 -16.60
C GLU A 82 -8.50 0.85 -15.90
N ASN A 83 -8.02 0.42 -14.72
CA ASN A 83 -8.67 -0.61 -13.88
C ASN A 83 -9.66 -0.03 -12.85
N TYR A 84 -9.78 1.30 -12.75
CA TYR A 84 -10.76 2.00 -11.90
C TYR A 84 -12.07 2.31 -12.64
N THR A 85 -12.24 1.84 -13.88
CA THR A 85 -13.31 2.25 -14.80
C THR A 85 -14.71 1.69 -14.51
N LYS A 86 -14.95 1.09 -13.34
CA LYS A 86 -16.32 1.03 -12.78
C LYS A 86 -16.46 2.15 -11.75
N GLU A 87 -16.72 3.33 -12.30
CA GLU A 87 -17.18 4.55 -11.61
C GLU A 87 -16.15 5.23 -10.70
N TRP A 88 -15.13 5.85 -11.31
CA TRP A 88 -14.52 7.03 -10.72
C TRP A 88 -15.50 8.19 -10.90
N ASN A 89 -16.41 8.35 -9.93
CA ASN A 89 -17.32 9.48 -9.86
C ASN A 89 -16.67 10.53 -8.94
N ASP A 90 -16.16 11.62 -9.52
CA ASP A 90 -15.51 12.73 -8.81
C ASP A 90 -16.34 13.38 -7.70
N ASN A 91 -17.63 13.03 -7.61
CA ASN A 91 -18.62 13.69 -6.78
C ASN A 91 -19.30 12.80 -5.73
N ASP A 92 -18.92 11.53 -5.58
CA ASP A 92 -19.61 10.61 -4.66
C ASP A 92 -18.70 10.16 -3.52
N TYR A 93 -18.83 10.83 -2.38
CA TYR A 93 -18.33 10.38 -1.07
C TYR A 93 -19.16 9.22 -0.49
N THR A 94 -19.70 8.36 -1.34
CA THR A 94 -20.48 7.20 -0.92
C THR A 94 -19.57 5.99 -0.81
N TYR A 95 -19.65 5.33 0.35
CA TYR A 95 -18.89 4.15 0.73
C TYR A 95 -19.18 3.01 -0.25
N VAL A 96 -18.43 2.94 -1.35
CA VAL A 96 -18.41 1.75 -2.21
C VAL A 96 -17.68 0.68 -1.42
N SER A 97 -18.46 -0.26 -0.87
CA SER A 97 -17.97 -1.55 -0.39
C SER A 97 -16.90 -2.06 -1.36
N LEU A 98 -15.67 -2.23 -0.84
CA LEU A 98 -14.43 -2.70 -1.49
C LEU A 98 -14.58 -4.08 -2.16
N ASN A 99 -15.49 -4.23 -3.11
CA ASN A 99 -15.51 -5.37 -4.01
C ASN A 99 -14.49 -5.11 -5.11
N HIS A 100 -13.23 -5.33 -4.71
CA HIS A 100 -12.05 -5.54 -5.55
C HIS A 100 -11.85 -4.48 -6.65
N ILE A 101 -11.02 -3.48 -6.37
CA ILE A 101 -10.11 -2.98 -7.41
C ILE A 101 -9.40 -4.25 -7.90
N LYS A 102 -9.71 -4.71 -9.12
CA LYS A 102 -8.95 -5.78 -9.75
C LYS A 102 -7.94 -5.08 -10.64
N LEU A 103 -6.69 -5.07 -10.21
CA LEU A 103 -5.59 -4.86 -11.11
C LEU A 103 -5.72 -5.89 -12.23
N ASN A 104 -5.54 -5.45 -13.47
CA ASN A 104 -5.40 -6.41 -14.56
C ASN A 104 -4.15 -7.28 -14.31
N SER A 105 -4.15 -8.49 -14.86
CA SER A 105 -3.08 -9.47 -14.62
C SER A 105 -1.68 -8.95 -14.96
N THR A 106 -1.57 -8.05 -15.95
CA THR A 106 -0.29 -7.43 -16.33
C THR A 106 0.28 -6.58 -15.21
N LEU A 107 -0.55 -5.77 -14.53
CA LEU A 107 -0.09 -4.94 -13.42
C LEU A 107 0.22 -5.77 -12.17
N GLU A 108 -0.55 -6.82 -11.91
CA GLU A 108 -0.23 -7.75 -10.82
C GLU A 108 1.14 -8.42 -11.06
N ASP A 109 1.41 -8.86 -12.29
CA ASP A 109 2.71 -9.42 -12.67
C ASP A 109 3.87 -8.41 -12.52
N GLU A 110 3.64 -7.14 -12.84
CA GLU A 110 4.64 -6.08 -12.66
C GLU A 110 4.92 -5.81 -11.17
N ILE A 111 3.87 -5.76 -10.34
CA ILE A 111 4.01 -5.59 -8.89
C ILE A 111 4.73 -6.79 -8.29
N GLU A 112 4.41 -8.02 -8.72
CA GLU A 112 5.05 -9.23 -8.21
C GLU A 112 6.54 -9.30 -8.55
N LYS A 113 6.99 -8.65 -9.63
CA LYS A 113 8.42 -8.54 -9.98
C LYS A 113 9.17 -7.55 -9.11
N THR A 114 8.50 -6.68 -8.36
CA THR A 114 9.18 -5.76 -7.44
C THR A 114 9.85 -6.54 -6.31
N SER A 115 11.10 -6.19 -6.02
CA SER A 115 11.96 -6.84 -5.02
C SER A 115 12.09 -6.01 -3.75
N THR A 116 11.94 -4.69 -3.87
CA THR A 116 12.12 -3.72 -2.77
C THR A 116 10.95 -2.76 -2.65
N ILE A 117 10.83 -2.13 -1.48
CA ILE A 117 9.87 -1.06 -1.23
C ILE A 117 10.11 0.13 -2.17
N GLY A 118 11.37 0.42 -2.53
CA GLY A 118 11.71 1.48 -3.47
C GLY A 118 11.25 1.19 -4.89
N GLU A 119 11.27 -0.07 -5.32
CA GLU A 119 10.74 -0.49 -6.62
C GLU A 119 9.21 -0.39 -6.66
N LEU A 120 8.52 -0.83 -5.59
CA LEU A 120 7.08 -0.60 -5.49
C LEU A 120 6.76 0.89 -5.44
N ALA A 121 7.50 1.70 -4.68
CA ALA A 121 7.30 3.14 -4.62
C ALA A 121 7.44 3.81 -5.99
N LYS A 122 8.40 3.39 -6.81
CA LYS A 122 8.54 3.84 -8.22
C LYS A 122 7.38 3.38 -9.09
N PHE A 123 6.82 2.21 -8.79
CA PHE A 123 5.63 1.75 -9.49
C PHE A 123 4.40 2.59 -9.14
N LEU A 124 4.31 3.14 -7.92
CA LEU A 124 3.23 4.02 -7.48
C LEU A 124 3.41 5.49 -7.91
N GLU A 125 4.59 5.86 -8.43
CA GLU A 125 4.92 7.18 -9.00
C GLU A 125 4.28 7.40 -10.38
#